data_AF-B3MMM9-F1
#
_entry.id   AF-B3MMM9-F1
#
_cell.length_a   1.000
_cell.length_b   1.000
_cell.length_c   1.000
_cell.angle_alpha   90.00
_cell.angle_beta   90.00
_cell.angle_gamma   90.00
#
_symmetry.space_group_name_H-M   'P 1'
#
loop_
_entity.id
_entity.type
_entity.pdbx_description
1 polymer ?
#
loop_
_entity_poly.entity_id
_entity_poly.type
_entity_poly.pdbx_seq_one_letter_code
_entity_poly.pdbx_strand_id
1 'polypeptide(L)'
;MPFNKPPEISFPIHNSHFNKTMANVKVACVLALTAPLLLYAFRNVPHKRKYKYFYSHYDPLDAFDRMMNGGYLESCPPGSGGKKDKDKDKDKKKKK
;
A
#
# COMPACT_ATOMS: atom_id res chain seq x y z
N MET A 1 18.91 73.42 -0.77
CA MET A 1 18.99 72.21 -1.60
C MET A 1 17.77 71.36 -1.29
N PRO A 2 16.95 70.96 -2.28
CA PRO A 2 15.77 70.16 -1.99
C PRO A 2 16.17 68.77 -1.50
N PHE A 3 15.61 68.37 -0.35
CA PHE A 3 15.70 67.03 0.21
C PHE A 3 14.97 66.07 -0.74
N ASN A 4 15.70 65.28 -1.52
CA ASN A 4 15.11 64.18 -2.30
C ASN A 4 14.61 63.12 -1.32
N LYS A 5 13.28 62.97 -1.20
CA LYS A 5 12.67 61.86 -0.46
C LYS A 5 13.10 60.54 -1.12
N PRO A 6 13.53 59.52 -0.35
CA PRO A 6 13.83 58.22 -0.92
C PRO A 6 12.56 57.64 -1.58
N PRO A 7 12.69 56.83 -2.64
CA PRO A 7 11.56 56.28 -3.38
C PRO A 7 10.63 55.48 -2.45
N GLU A 8 9.31 55.69 -2.57
CA GLU A 8 8.28 55.05 -1.72
C GLU A 8 8.20 53.53 -1.89
N ILE A 9 8.79 52.99 -2.97
CA ILE A 9 8.81 51.55 -3.26
C ILE A 9 10.27 51.09 -3.30
N SER A 10 10.67 50.34 -2.28
CA SER A 10 11.95 49.63 -2.21
C SER A 10 11.76 48.20 -2.68
N PHE A 11 12.25 47.88 -3.88
CA PHE A 11 12.38 46.48 -4.31
C PHE A 11 13.58 45.84 -3.60
N PRO A 12 13.52 44.57 -3.18
CA PRO A 12 14.66 43.89 -2.60
C PRO A 12 15.76 43.71 -3.66
N ILE A 13 16.75 44.60 -3.67
CA ILE A 13 17.85 44.64 -4.64
C ILE A 13 18.89 43.53 -4.36
N HIS A 14 19.02 43.10 -3.10
CA HIS A 14 20.02 42.13 -2.67
C HIS A 14 19.39 40.80 -2.23
N ASN A 15 20.09 39.69 -2.50
CA ASN A 15 19.76 38.32 -2.05
C ASN A 15 18.40 37.74 -2.49
N SER A 16 17.69 38.38 -3.43
CA SER A 16 16.43 37.85 -4.00
C SER A 16 16.59 36.43 -4.54
N HIS A 17 17.62 36.18 -5.34
CA HIS A 17 17.92 34.85 -5.87
C HIS A 17 18.31 33.84 -4.79
N PHE A 18 19.10 34.25 -3.80
CA PHE A 18 19.52 33.40 -2.68
C PHE A 18 18.33 32.98 -1.80
N ASN A 19 17.42 33.89 -1.50
CA ASN A 19 16.23 33.58 -0.72
C ASN A 19 15.30 32.63 -1.50
N LYS A 20 15.19 32.81 -2.82
CA LYS A 20 14.41 31.92 -3.69
C LYS A 20 15.02 30.52 -3.77
N THR A 21 16.33 30.40 -3.92
CA THR A 21 17.00 29.08 -3.91
C THR A 21 16.89 28.41 -2.55
N MET A 22 17.06 29.14 -1.46
CA MET A 22 16.90 28.60 -0.10
C MET A 22 15.47 28.12 0.16
N ALA A 23 14.45 28.83 -0.32
CA ALA A 23 13.06 28.37 -0.26
C ALA A 23 12.85 27.07 -1.04
N ASN A 24 13.40 26.98 -2.25
CA ASN A 24 13.32 25.77 -3.05
C ASN A 24 14.01 24.58 -2.39
N VAL A 25 15.18 24.78 -1.78
CA VAL A 25 15.90 23.73 -1.05
C VAL A 25 15.07 23.24 0.14
N LYS A 26 14.47 24.15 0.92
CA LYS A 26 13.58 23.77 2.02
C LYS A 26 12.41 22.90 1.53
N VAL A 27 11.74 23.32 0.46
CA VAL A 27 10.64 22.55 -0.13
C VAL A 27 11.13 21.19 -0.64
N ALA A 28 12.27 21.14 -1.31
CA ALA A 28 12.85 19.89 -1.80
C ALA A 28 13.15 18.91 -0.67
N CYS A 29 13.71 19.37 0.46
CA CYS A 29 13.94 18.53 1.63
C CYS A 29 12.64 17.97 2.22
N VAL A 30 11.60 18.80 2.33
CA VAL A 30 10.28 18.35 2.82
C VAL A 30 9.67 17.31 1.87
N LEU A 31 9.76 17.54 0.56
CA LEU A 31 9.27 16.59 -0.44
C LEU A 31 10.06 15.28 -0.43
N ALA A 32 11.38 15.35 -0.27
CA ALA A 32 12.25 14.18 -0.21
C ALA A 32 11.96 13.28 1.00
N LEU A 33 11.49 13.84 2.12
CA LEU A 33 11.08 13.07 3.29
C LEU A 33 9.64 12.57 3.19
N THR A 34 8.73 13.38 2.63
CA THR A 34 7.31 13.03 2.53
C THR A 34 7.04 11.96 1.48
N ALA A 35 7.69 12.00 0.31
CA ALA A 35 7.51 11.02 -0.75
C ALA A 35 7.75 9.54 -0.31
N PRO A 36 8.86 9.17 0.35
CA PRO A 36 9.07 7.80 0.80
C PRO A 36 8.11 7.40 1.92
N LEU A 37 7.68 8.34 2.78
CA LEU A 37 6.65 8.07 3.79
C LEU A 37 5.31 7.74 3.15
N LEU A 38 4.89 8.50 2.13
CA LEU A 38 3.68 8.22 1.37
C LEU A 38 3.78 6.85 0.68
N LEU A 39 4.92 6.56 0.04
CA LEU A 39 5.13 5.26 -0.60
C LEU A 39 5.05 4.13 0.43
N TYR A 40 5.68 4.27 1.59
CA TYR A 40 5.61 3.26 2.64
C TYR A 40 4.17 3.05 3.13
N ALA A 41 3.47 4.13 3.46
CA ALA A 41 2.13 4.08 4.03
C ALA A 41 1.07 3.56 3.03
N PHE A 42 1.14 3.98 1.76
CA PHE A 42 0.11 3.67 0.77
C PHE A 42 0.45 2.47 -0.13
N ARG A 43 1.72 2.07 -0.25
CA ARG A 43 2.12 0.88 -1.03
C ARG A 43 2.47 -0.28 -0.11
N ASN A 44 3.45 -0.09 0.77
CA ASN A 44 4.07 -1.21 1.49
C ASN A 44 3.21 -1.73 2.64
N VAL A 45 2.65 -0.84 3.46
CA VAL A 45 1.78 -1.23 4.57
C VAL A 45 0.55 -2.01 4.11
N PRO A 46 -0.26 -1.55 3.14
CA PRO A 46 -1.44 -2.30 2.71
C PRO A 46 -1.07 -3.63 2.05
N HIS A 47 0.04 -3.69 1.30
CA HIS A 47 0.53 -4.95 0.76
C HIS A 47 0.85 -5.96 1.86
N LYS A 48 1.63 -5.56 2.87
CA LYS A 48 1.95 -6.42 4.03
C LYS A 48 0.69 -6.83 4.80
N ARG A 49 -0.28 -5.92 4.98
CA ARG A 49 -1.56 -6.23 5.63
C ARG A 49 -2.38 -7.26 4.85
N LYS A 50 -2.48 -7.11 3.52
CA LYS A 50 -3.18 -8.07 2.65
C LYS A 50 -2.55 -9.46 2.72
N TYR A 51 -1.22 -9.55 2.62
CA TYR A 51 -0.49 -10.81 2.74
C TYR A 51 -0.71 -11.46 4.12
N LYS A 52 -0.56 -10.69 5.21
CA LYS A 52 -0.80 -11.19 6.56
C LYS A 52 -2.24 -11.71 6.72
N TYR A 53 -3.22 -10.95 6.24
CA TYR A 53 -4.63 -11.30 6.34
C TYR A 53 -4.95 -12.58 5.54
N PHE A 54 -4.42 -12.69 4.32
CA PHE A 54 -4.59 -13.87 3.48
C PHE A 54 -4.11 -15.12 4.22
N TYR A 55 -2.85 -15.14 4.67
CA TYR A 55 -2.29 -16.32 5.32
C TYR A 55 -2.84 -16.59 6.73
N SER A 56 -3.45 -15.61 7.40
CA SER A 56 -4.09 -15.85 8.70
C SER A 56 -5.35 -16.72 8.60
N HIS A 57 -5.99 -16.79 7.43
CA HIS A 57 -7.22 -17.56 7.22
C HIS A 57 -7.08 -18.58 6.06
N TYR A 58 -5.89 -18.72 5.50
CA TYR A 58 -5.66 -19.58 4.36
C TYR A 58 -5.57 -21.04 4.81
N ASP A 59 -6.52 -21.86 4.34
CA ASP A 59 -6.43 -23.31 4.46
C ASP A 59 -5.83 -23.89 3.16
N PRO A 60 -4.60 -24.42 3.21
CA PRO A 60 -3.94 -24.96 2.02
C PRO A 60 -4.66 -26.17 1.43
N LEU A 61 -5.36 -26.97 2.25
CA LEU A 61 -6.06 -28.16 1.77
C LEU A 61 -7.36 -27.79 1.03
N ASP A 62 -8.12 -26.83 1.54
CA ASP A 62 -9.31 -26.30 0.84
C ASP A 62 -8.93 -25.61 -0.47
N ALA A 63 -7.83 -24.85 -0.49
CA ALA A 63 -7.32 -24.25 -1.73
C ALA A 63 -6.83 -25.30 -2.74
N PHE A 64 -6.15 -26.33 -2.28
CA PHE A 64 -5.72 -27.46 -3.11
C PHE A 64 -6.92 -28.22 -3.69
N ASP A 65 -7.93 -28.51 -2.86
CA ASP A 65 -9.15 -29.19 -3.29
C ASP A 65 -9.86 -28.39 -4.39
N ARG A 66 -9.90 -27.04 -4.28
CA ARG A 66 -10.42 -26.16 -5.34
C ARG A 66 -9.58 -26.21 -6.62
N MET A 67 -8.25 -26.26 -6.51
CA MET A 67 -7.37 -26.35 -7.67
C MET A 67 -7.49 -27.70 -8.41
N MET A 68 -7.55 -28.79 -7.66
CA MET A 68 -7.75 -30.14 -8.18
C MET A 68 -9.13 -30.29 -8.82
N ASN A 69 -10.19 -29.84 -8.14
CA ASN A 69 -11.56 -29.88 -8.70
C ASN A 69 -11.72 -28.95 -9.91
N GLY A 70 -10.97 -27.85 -9.95
CA GLY A 70 -10.90 -26.96 -11.11
C GLY A 70 -10.09 -27.51 -12.28
N GLY A 71 -9.43 -28.67 -12.13
CA GLY A 71 -8.63 -29.28 -13.18
C GLY A 71 -7.34 -28.53 -13.50
N TYR A 72 -6.86 -27.67 -12.59
CA TYR A 72 -5.63 -26.90 -12.79
C TYR A 72 -4.35 -27.71 -12.56
N LEU A 73 -4.46 -28.95 -12.05
CA LEU A 73 -3.34 -29.81 -11.71
C LEU A 73 -3.27 -31.00 -12.67
N GLU A 74 -2.24 -31.04 -13.51
CA GLU A 74 -1.99 -32.19 -14.40
C GLU A 74 -1.62 -33.45 -13.61
N SER A 75 -0.92 -33.28 -12.47
CA SER A 75 -0.52 -34.37 -11.58
C SER A 75 -1.68 -34.94 -10.74
N CYS A 76 -2.78 -34.20 -10.61
CA CYS A 76 -3.96 -34.61 -9.83
C CYS A 76 -5.23 -34.29 -10.62
N PRO A 77 -5.61 -35.18 -11.57
CA PRO A 77 -6.75 -34.94 -12.43
C PRO A 77 -8.06 -34.80 -11.62
N PRO A 78 -9.00 -33.98 -12.09
CA PRO A 78 -10.26 -33.73 -11.39
C PRO A 78 -11.02 -35.05 -11.21
N GLY A 79 -11.28 -35.42 -9.95
CA GLY A 79 -11.93 -36.68 -9.58
C GLY A 79 -11.04 -37.71 -8.86
N SER A 80 -9.72 -37.49 -8.72
CA SER A 80 -8.85 -38.37 -7.91
C SER A 80 -8.89 -38.05 -6.39
N GLY A 81 -9.41 -36.89 -6.02
CA GLY A 81 -9.55 -36.45 -4.62
C GLY A 81 -10.83 -36.91 -3.96
N GLY A 82 -10.70 -37.52 -2.78
CA GLY A 82 -11.80 -38.11 -2.01
C GLY A 82 -12.99 -37.16 -1.78
N LYS A 83 -14.20 -37.69 -2.02
CA LYS A 83 -15.51 -37.07 -1.73
C LYS A 83 -15.57 -36.49 -0.31
N LYS A 84 -15.45 -35.16 -0.17
CA LYS A 84 -15.67 -34.42 1.10
C LYS A 84 -17.14 -34.01 1.33
N ASP A 85 -18.10 -34.83 0.90
CA ASP A 85 -19.54 -34.56 1.08
C ASP A 85 -20.16 -35.16 2.36
N LYS A 86 -19.37 -35.64 3.34
CA LYS A 86 -19.95 -36.35 4.50
C LYS A 86 -19.75 -35.76 5.90
N ASP A 87 -18.88 -34.77 6.11
CA ASP A 87 -18.58 -34.32 7.48
C ASP A 87 -19.30 -33.05 7.93
N LYS A 88 -19.81 -32.20 7.01
CA LYS A 88 -20.62 -31.03 7.42
C LYS A 88 -22.02 -31.39 7.94
N ASP A 89 -22.51 -32.60 7.66
CA ASP A 89 -23.86 -33.02 8.08
C ASP A 89 -23.88 -33.70 9.47
N LYS A 90 -22.74 -34.20 9.97
CA LYS A 90 -22.67 -34.82 11.31
C LYS A 90 -22.70 -33.80 12.45
N ASP A 91 -22.18 -32.59 12.23
CA ASP A 91 -22.09 -31.58 13.29
C ASP A 91 -23.41 -30.83 13.54
N LYS A 92 -24.33 -30.79 12.55
CA LYS A 92 -25.70 -30.28 12.73
C LYS A 92 -26.62 -31.26 13.47
N LYS A 93 -26.35 -32.57 13.43
CA LYS A 93 -27.20 -33.60 14.06
C LYS A 93 -26.89 -33.83 15.55
N LYS A 94 -25.76 -33.35 16.07
CA LYS A 94 -25.39 -33.43 17.50
C LYS A 94 -25.91 -32.26 18.36
N LYS A 95 -26.48 -31.21 17.74
CA LYS A 95 -27.00 -30.01 18.43
C LYS A 95 -28.53 -29.91 18.43
N LYS A 96 -29.24 -30.98 18.09
CA LYS A 96 -30.71 -31.05 18.16
C LYS A 96 -31.13 -32.08 19.20
#